data_AF-A0A087NHZ3-F1
#
_entry.id   AF-A0A087NHZ3-F1
#
_cell.length_a   1.000
_cell.length_b   1.000
_cell.length_c   1.000
_cell.angle_alpha   90.00
_cell.angle_beta   90.00
_cell.angle_gamma   90.00
#
_symmetry.space_group_name_H-M   'P 1'
#
loop_
_entity.id
_entity.type
_entity.pdbx_description
1 polymer ?
#
loop_
_entity_poly.entity_id
_entity_poly.type
_entity_poly.pdbx_seq_one_letter_code
_entity_poly.pdbx_strand_id
1 'polypeptide(L)'
;MWSFTIRYVMTRLDVSESAAATYYTVGLVLFFLSRFICTWLMGRVRAETLLFGLAVLAGALCAVAALSHGVAGVYALVAVSGCMALMFPTIYGIGLSALDPRDIKLGGAGLVMAISGGAVVVGLQGLVSDLAGDIGPAFWVPSLCFGAVALFGWDARRRAPTDEPPPPGPALH
;
A
#
# COMPACT_ATOMS: atom_id res chain seq x y z
N MET A 1 -8.92 -5.00 4.53
CA MET A 1 -8.93 -5.46 3.12
C MET A 1 -9.46 -6.89 3.01
N TRP A 2 -8.74 -7.92 3.47
CA TRP A 2 -9.16 -9.33 3.36
C TRP A 2 -10.57 -9.63 3.89
N SER A 3 -10.92 -9.13 5.09
CA SER A 3 -12.27 -9.30 5.67
C SER A 3 -13.39 -8.66 4.82
N PHE A 4 -13.06 -7.60 4.10
CA PHE A 4 -13.97 -6.87 3.22
C PHE A 4 -14.08 -7.50 1.83
N THR A 5 -13.00 -8.06 1.31
CA THR A 5 -13.00 -8.85 0.06
C THR A 5 -13.95 -10.04 0.17
N ILE A 6 -13.96 -10.73 1.32
CA ILE A 6 -14.87 -11.87 1.58
C ILE A 6 -16.32 -11.40 1.59
N ARG A 7 -16.64 -10.33 2.32
CA ARG A 7 -17.98 -9.71 2.29
C ARG A 7 -18.37 -9.32 0.86
N TYR A 8 -17.50 -8.63 0.12
CA TYR A 8 -17.77 -8.20 -1.25
C TYR A 8 -18.09 -9.37 -2.19
N VAL A 9 -17.31 -10.47 -2.11
CA VAL A 9 -17.55 -11.67 -2.91
C VAL A 9 -18.88 -12.34 -2.53
N MET A 10 -19.23 -12.40 -1.25
CA MET A 10 -20.49 -13.01 -0.82
C MET A 10 -21.74 -12.19 -1.19
N THR A 11 -21.65 -10.85 -1.23
CA THR A 11 -22.82 -9.98 -1.47
C THR A 11 -23.02 -9.61 -2.93
N ARG A 12 -21.96 -9.49 -3.74
CA ARG A 12 -22.03 -8.93 -5.10
C ARG A 12 -21.96 -9.97 -6.22
N LEU A 13 -21.50 -11.19 -5.96
CA LEU A 13 -21.25 -12.16 -7.03
C LEU A 13 -22.42 -13.14 -7.24
N ASP A 14 -23.12 -13.63 -6.22
CA ASP A 14 -24.22 -14.62 -6.37
C ASP A 14 -23.86 -15.81 -7.32
N VAL A 15 -22.55 -16.09 -7.50
CA VAL A 15 -22.02 -17.13 -8.38
C VAL A 15 -21.54 -18.31 -7.54
N SER A 16 -21.64 -19.52 -8.09
CA SER A 16 -21.19 -20.75 -7.44
C SER A 16 -19.74 -20.68 -6.94
N GLU A 17 -19.53 -21.27 -5.76
CA GLU A 17 -18.26 -21.32 -5.00
C GLU A 17 -17.04 -21.74 -5.86
N SER A 18 -17.25 -22.61 -6.86
CA SER A 18 -16.18 -23.15 -7.70
C SER A 18 -15.62 -22.15 -8.72
N ALA A 19 -16.47 -21.27 -9.27
CA ALA A 19 -16.02 -20.22 -10.18
C ALA A 19 -15.26 -19.13 -9.42
N ALA A 20 -15.77 -18.76 -8.24
CA ALA A 20 -15.11 -17.79 -7.35
C ALA A 20 -13.71 -18.24 -6.90
N ALA A 21 -13.54 -19.52 -6.55
CA ALA A 21 -12.26 -20.10 -6.16
C ALA A 21 -11.21 -20.05 -7.29
N THR A 22 -11.62 -20.29 -8.54
CA THR A 22 -10.73 -20.23 -9.70
C THR A 22 -10.21 -18.81 -9.94
N TYR A 23 -11.09 -17.80 -9.87
CA TYR A 23 -10.69 -16.40 -9.98
C TYR A 23 -9.80 -15.93 -8.81
N TYR A 24 -10.08 -16.41 -7.59
CA TYR A 24 -9.23 -16.17 -6.44
C TYR A 24 -7.82 -16.72 -6.65
N THR A 25 -7.72 -17.93 -7.19
CA THR A 25 -6.45 -18.59 -7.48
C THR A 25 -5.64 -17.83 -8.55
N VAL A 26 -6.28 -17.37 -9.63
CA VAL A 26 -5.64 -16.51 -10.64
C VAL A 26 -5.16 -15.19 -10.03
N GLY A 27 -5.94 -14.61 -9.11
CA GLY A 27 -5.57 -13.39 -8.39
C GLY A 27 -4.34 -13.57 -7.52
N LEU A 28 -4.27 -14.69 -6.79
CA LEU A 28 -3.09 -15.05 -5.99
C LEU A 28 -1.84 -15.22 -6.85
N VAL A 29 -1.95 -15.88 -8.01
CA VAL A 29 -0.83 -16.03 -8.96
C VAL A 29 -0.36 -14.66 -9.46
N LEU A 30 -1.29 -13.78 -9.85
CA LEU A 30 -0.96 -12.42 -10.28
C LEU A 30 -0.29 -11.60 -9.16
N PHE A 31 -0.72 -11.77 -7.91
CA PHE A 31 -0.09 -11.16 -6.74
C PHE A 31 1.34 -11.64 -6.51
N PHE A 32 1.61 -12.94 -6.67
CA PHE A 32 2.98 -13.45 -6.57
C PHE A 32 3.88 -12.85 -7.65
N LEU A 33 3.39 -12.78 -8.90
CA LEU A 33 4.10 -12.15 -10.02
C LEU A 33 4.36 -10.66 -9.77
N SER A 34 3.36 -9.91 -9.31
CA SER A 34 3.50 -8.48 -9.01
C SER A 34 4.53 -8.24 -7.91
N ARG A 35 4.60 -9.13 -6.91
CA ARG A 35 5.58 -9.05 -5.83
C ARG A 35 7.01 -9.23 -6.32
N PHE A 36 7.25 -10.16 -7.24
CA PHE A 36 8.57 -10.33 -7.88
C PHE A 36 8.98 -9.09 -8.67
N ILE A 37 8.07 -8.53 -9.48
CA ILE A 37 8.34 -7.32 -10.26
C ILE A 37 8.65 -6.13 -9.33
N CYS A 38 7.86 -5.93 -8.28
CA CYS A 38 8.07 -4.83 -7.35
C CYS A 38 9.35 -5.00 -6.50
N THR A 39 9.69 -6.23 -6.10
CA THR A 39 10.93 -6.52 -5.35
C THR A 39 12.16 -6.32 -6.24
N TRP A 40 12.08 -6.72 -7.50
CA TRP A 40 13.13 -6.44 -8.48
C TRP A 40 13.31 -4.93 -8.73
N LEU A 41 12.19 -4.19 -8.70
CA LEU A 41 12.19 -2.73 -8.83
C LEU A 41 12.78 -2.02 -7.59
N MET A 42 12.59 -2.56 -6.38
CA MET A 42 13.25 -2.08 -5.15
C MET A 42 14.77 -2.06 -5.25
N GLY A 43 15.35 -3.04 -5.95
CA GLY A 43 16.80 -3.11 -6.14
C GLY A 43 17.37 -2.04 -7.07
N ARG A 44 16.53 -1.34 -7.85
CA ARG A 44 16.97 -0.35 -8.86
C ARG A 44 16.42 1.06 -8.66
N VAL A 45 15.36 1.23 -7.88
CA VAL A 45 14.67 2.52 -7.74
C VAL A 45 14.75 3.00 -6.30
N ARG A 46 14.99 4.31 -6.14
CA ARG A 46 15.02 4.96 -4.82
C ARG A 46 13.72 4.71 -4.05
N ALA A 47 13.84 4.48 -2.75
CA ALA A 47 12.73 4.12 -1.87
C ALA A 47 11.57 5.12 -1.94
N GLU A 48 11.86 6.43 -2.05
CA GLU A 48 10.85 7.49 -2.04
C GLU A 48 9.99 7.47 -3.31
N THR A 49 10.63 7.29 -4.48
CA THR A 49 9.94 7.21 -5.77
C THR A 49 9.11 5.92 -5.87
N LEU A 50 9.64 4.81 -5.34
CA LEU A 50 8.91 3.55 -5.30
C LEU A 50 7.67 3.64 -4.40
N LEU A 51 7.80 4.25 -3.20
CA LEU A 51 6.68 4.44 -2.29
C LEU A 51 5.57 5.27 -2.92
N PHE A 52 5.92 6.37 -3.58
CA PHE A 52 4.96 7.21 -4.30
C PHE A 52 4.23 6.42 -5.39
N GLY A 53 4.97 5.71 -6.25
CA GLY A 53 4.40 4.91 -7.33
C GLY A 53 3.47 3.81 -6.82
N LEU A 54 3.87 3.09 -5.77
CA LEU A 54 3.06 2.03 -5.15
C LEU A 54 1.80 2.61 -4.48
N ALA A 55 1.89 3.76 -3.81
CA ALA A 55 0.75 4.41 -3.17
C ALA A 55 -0.28 4.89 -4.20
N VAL A 56 0.16 5.50 -5.30
CA VAL A 56 -0.71 5.93 -6.40
C VAL A 56 -1.38 4.73 -7.08
N LEU A 57 -0.61 3.68 -7.37
CA LEU A 57 -1.14 2.46 -7.95
C LEU A 57 -2.17 1.80 -7.02
N ALA A 58 -1.88 1.69 -5.73
CA ALA A 58 -2.79 1.16 -4.73
C ALA A 58 -4.07 1.99 -4.60
N GLY A 59 -3.96 3.32 -4.58
CA GLY A 59 -5.10 4.24 -4.56
C GLY A 59 -5.99 4.10 -5.79
N ALA A 60 -5.39 4.00 -6.98
CA ALA A 60 -6.10 3.79 -8.24
C ALA A 60 -6.81 2.43 -8.27
N LEU A 61 -6.13 1.36 -7.84
CA LEU A 61 -6.73 0.03 -7.72
C LEU A 61 -7.89 0.01 -6.72
N CYS A 62 -7.79 0.73 -5.60
CA CYS A 62 -8.91 0.90 -4.66
C CYS A 62 -10.09 1.66 -5.29
N ALA A 63 -9.83 2.71 -6.08
CA ALA A 63 -10.88 3.42 -6.80
C ALA A 63 -11.55 2.54 -7.87
N VAL A 64 -10.76 1.73 -8.58
CA VAL A 64 -11.27 0.71 -9.49
C VAL A 64 -12.08 -0.34 -8.74
N ALA A 65 -11.66 -0.78 -7.55
CA ALA A 65 -12.42 -1.71 -6.71
C ALA A 65 -13.75 -1.11 -6.22
N ALA A 66 -13.80 0.21 -5.95
CA ALA A 66 -15.02 0.92 -5.56
C ALA A 66 -16.04 1.03 -6.71
N LEU A 67 -15.55 1.23 -7.94
CA LEU A 67 -16.40 1.43 -9.13
C LEU A 67 -16.73 0.11 -9.86
N SER A 68 -15.86 -0.88 -9.77
CA SER A 68 -16.11 -2.19 -10.36
C SER A 68 -17.17 -2.95 -9.57
N HIS A 69 -18.09 -3.58 -10.30
CA HIS A 69 -19.15 -4.43 -9.77
C HIS A 69 -18.86 -5.86 -10.28
N GLY A 70 -17.97 -6.60 -9.60
CA GLY A 70 -17.63 -7.98 -9.95
C GLY A 70 -16.18 -8.42 -9.70
N VAL A 71 -15.75 -9.48 -10.39
CA VAL A 71 -14.43 -10.13 -10.26
C VAL A 71 -13.23 -9.21 -10.47
N ALA A 72 -13.39 -8.13 -11.25
CA ALA A 72 -12.35 -7.11 -11.43
C ALA A 72 -11.94 -6.44 -10.12
N GLY A 73 -12.88 -6.25 -9.18
CA GLY A 73 -12.60 -5.71 -7.85
C GLY A 73 -11.76 -6.65 -7.00
N VAL A 74 -11.96 -7.97 -7.12
CA VAL A 74 -11.17 -8.98 -6.39
C VAL A 74 -9.71 -8.94 -6.83
N TYR A 75 -9.45 -8.88 -8.14
CA TYR A 75 -8.09 -8.74 -8.66
C TYR A 75 -7.43 -7.44 -8.20
N ALA A 76 -8.17 -6.34 -8.19
CA ALA A 76 -7.67 -5.06 -7.71
C ALA A 76 -7.30 -5.12 -6.22
N LEU A 77 -8.13 -5.72 -5.37
CA LEU A 77 -7.88 -5.86 -3.93
C LEU A 77 -6.67 -6.75 -3.61
N VAL A 78 -6.50 -7.83 -4.37
CA VAL A 78 -5.34 -8.72 -4.26
C VAL A 78 -4.07 -7.97 -4.67
N ALA A 79 -4.09 -7.23 -5.78
CA ALA A 79 -2.97 -6.41 -6.21
C ALA A 79 -2.59 -5.30 -5.18
N VAL A 80 -3.58 -4.64 -4.56
CA VAL A 80 -3.34 -3.65 -3.50
C VAL A 80 -2.67 -4.27 -2.28
N SER A 81 -3.06 -5.50 -1.90
CA SER A 81 -2.44 -6.20 -0.77
C SER A 81 -0.94 -6.43 -1.00
N GLY A 82 -0.54 -6.68 -2.26
CA GLY A 82 0.87 -6.82 -2.64
C GLY A 82 1.62 -5.51 -2.49
N CYS A 83 1.03 -4.43 -2.98
CA CYS A 83 1.60 -3.09 -2.85
C CYS A 83 1.75 -2.71 -1.37
N MET A 84 0.73 -2.95 -0.54
CA MET A 84 0.73 -2.63 0.89
C MET A 84 1.84 -3.36 1.65
N ALA A 85 2.12 -4.63 1.34
CA ALA A 85 3.18 -5.41 1.98
C ALA A 85 4.58 -4.82 1.74
N LEU A 86 4.79 -4.15 0.59
CA LEU A 86 6.05 -3.49 0.23
C LEU A 86 6.14 -2.06 0.78
N MET A 87 5.01 -1.37 0.96
CA MET A 87 4.99 0.01 1.47
C MET A 87 5.47 0.12 2.92
N PHE A 88 5.15 -0.86 3.78
CA PHE A 88 5.57 -0.83 5.18
C PHE A 88 7.10 -0.78 5.38
N PRO A 89 7.90 -1.71 4.80
CA PRO A 89 9.36 -1.63 4.92
C PRO A 89 9.95 -0.40 4.25
N THR A 90 9.32 0.13 3.18
CA THR A 90 9.77 1.36 2.53
C THR A 90 9.54 2.60 3.39
N ILE A 91 8.35 2.75 4.00
CA ILE A 91 8.06 3.83 4.95
C ILE A 91 8.98 3.74 6.17
N TYR A 92 9.18 2.52 6.68
CA TYR A 92 10.08 2.30 7.82
C TYR A 92 11.53 2.65 7.48
N GLY A 93 12.00 2.26 6.29
CA GLY A 93 13.32 2.62 5.76
C GLY A 93 13.50 4.12 5.64
N ILE A 94 12.60 4.82 4.93
CA ILE A 94 12.66 6.27 4.74
C ILE A 94 12.58 7.01 6.09
N GLY A 95 11.66 6.59 6.97
CA GLY A 95 11.44 7.21 8.27
C GLY A 95 12.64 7.09 9.21
N LEU A 96 13.34 5.95 9.20
CA LEU A 96 14.55 5.76 10.00
C LEU A 96 15.79 6.38 9.37
N SER A 97 15.92 6.36 8.04
CA SER A 97 17.06 6.99 7.34
C SER A 97 17.08 8.51 7.48
N ALA A 98 15.95 9.13 7.81
CA ALA A 98 15.85 10.56 8.06
C ALA A 98 16.21 10.98 9.50
N LEU A 99 16.49 10.03 10.41
CA LEU A 99 16.76 10.28 11.82
C LEU A 99 18.25 10.15 12.15
N ASP A 100 18.70 10.90 13.16
CA ASP A 100 20.03 10.73 13.74
C ASP A 100 20.14 9.34 14.40
N PRO A 101 21.32 8.67 14.37
CA PRO A 101 21.53 7.36 14.98
C PRO A 101 21.05 7.22 16.44
N ARG A 102 21.03 8.33 17.19
CA ARG A 102 20.53 8.36 18.58
C ARG A 102 19.02 8.21 18.67
N ASP A 103 18.30 8.72 17.67
CA ASP A 103 16.84 8.81 17.66
C ASP A 103 16.17 7.66 16.90
N ILE A 104 16.94 6.84 16.16
CA ILE A 104 16.43 5.67 15.41
C ILE A 104 15.58 4.74 16.29
N LYS A 105 15.99 4.50 17.54
CA LYS A 105 15.23 3.64 18.47
C LYS A 105 13.87 4.23 18.82
N LEU A 106 13.81 5.55 19.06
CA LEU A 106 12.58 6.26 19.39
C LEU A 106 11.67 6.38 18.15
N GLY A 107 12.24 6.68 16.99
CA GLY A 107 11.54 6.72 15.72
C GLY A 107 10.93 5.37 15.34
N GLY A 108 11.66 4.27 15.52
CA GLY A 108 11.15 2.92 15.31
C GLY A 108 9.96 2.60 16.22
N ALA A 109 10.04 2.96 17.51
CA ALA A 109 8.92 2.80 18.44
C ALA A 109 7.70 3.65 18.04
N GLY A 110 7.92 4.90 17.60
CA GLY A 110 6.86 5.78 17.10
C GLY A 110 6.16 5.24 15.85
N LEU A 111 6.92 4.68 14.91
CA LEU A 111 6.38 4.03 13.70
C LEU A 111 5.50 2.82 14.06
N VAL A 112 5.93 1.99 15.02
CA VAL A 112 5.11 0.85 15.49
C VAL A 112 3.84 1.32 16.18
N MET A 113 3.92 2.37 17.02
CA MET A 113 2.74 2.97 17.65
C MET A 113 1.75 3.52 16.61
N ALA A 114 2.23 4.07 15.49
CA ALA A 114 1.37 4.55 14.41
C ALA A 114 0.56 3.43 13.72
N ILE A 115 1.04 2.18 13.72
CA ILE A 115 0.30 1.02 13.17
C ILE A 115 -1.02 0.82 13.93
N SER A 116 -1.02 1.03 15.24
CA SER A 116 -2.21 0.95 16.11
C SER A 116 -3.32 1.88 15.61
N GLY A 117 -2.97 3.07 15.10
CA GLY A 117 -3.93 4.01 14.52
C GLY A 117 -4.63 3.47 13.27
N GLY A 118 -4.00 2.55 12.54
CA GLY A 118 -4.60 1.86 11.40
C GLY A 118 -5.83 1.03 11.80
N ALA A 119 -5.87 0.49 13.02
CA ALA A 119 -7.03 -0.26 13.51
C ALA A 119 -8.28 0.62 13.67
N VAL A 120 -8.09 1.89 14.06
CA VAL A 120 -9.17 2.89 14.17
C VAL A 120 -9.78 3.17 12.79
N VAL A 121 -8.93 3.33 11.77
CA VAL A 121 -9.37 3.54 10.38
C VAL A 121 -10.12 2.31 9.84
N VAL A 122 -9.66 1.10 10.15
CA VAL A 122 -10.37 -0.15 9.78
C VAL A 122 -11.73 -0.25 10.48
N GLY A 123 -11.83 0.17 11.74
CA GLY A 123 -13.10 0.26 12.47
C GLY A 123 -14.07 1.26 11.84
N LEU A 124 -13.58 2.45 11.46
CA LEU A 124 -14.36 3.45 10.72
C LEU A 124 -14.83 2.92 9.37
N GLN A 125 -13.96 2.21 8.63
CA GLN A 125 -14.34 1.57 7.37
C GLN A 125 -15.45 0.53 7.55
N GLY A 126 -15.38 -0.26 8.64
CA GLY A 126 -16.44 -1.16 9.09
C GLY A 126 -17.78 -0.44 9.26
N LEU A 127 -17.76 0.64 10.03
CA LEU A 127 -18.94 1.43 10.36
C LEU A 127 -19.57 2.09 9.11
N VAL A 128 -18.74 2.61 8.20
CA VAL A 128 -19.18 3.19 6.92
C VAL A 128 -19.84 2.13 6.04
N SER A 129 -19.31 0.91 6.03
CA SER A 129 -19.94 -0.20 5.29
C SER A 129 -21.30 -0.58 5.86
N ASP A 130 -21.42 -0.62 7.18
CA ASP A 130 -22.65 -1.05 7.83
C ASP A 130 -23.74 0.05 7.72
N LEU A 131 -23.35 1.33 7.74
CA LEU A 131 -24.28 2.47 7.55
C LEU A 131 -24.72 2.67 6.09
N ALA A 132 -23.83 2.42 5.12
CA ALA A 132 -24.13 2.63 3.71
C ALA A 132 -24.98 1.51 3.09
N GLY A 133 -25.12 0.35 3.75
CA GLY A 133 -25.84 -0.81 3.24
C GLY A 133 -25.23 -1.45 1.98
N ASP A 134 -24.10 -0.94 1.50
CA ASP A 134 -23.38 -1.40 0.32
C ASP A 134 -21.87 -1.29 0.57
N ILE A 135 -21.10 -2.15 -0.07
CA ILE A 135 -19.65 -2.30 0.14
C ILE A 135 -18.85 -1.33 -0.74
N GLY A 136 -19.45 -0.81 -1.82
CA GLY A 136 -18.83 0.16 -2.72
C GLY A 136 -18.28 1.41 -2.01
N PRO A 137 -19.08 2.12 -1.19
CA PRO A 137 -18.64 3.31 -0.46
C PRO A 137 -17.49 3.07 0.52
N ALA A 138 -17.42 1.86 1.10
CA ALA A 138 -16.39 1.51 2.08
C ALA A 138 -14.97 1.50 1.48
N PHE A 139 -14.84 1.36 0.15
CA PHE A 139 -13.54 1.39 -0.54
C PHE A 139 -13.00 2.80 -0.80
N TRP A 140 -13.79 3.85 -0.59
CA TRP A 140 -13.28 5.23 -0.62
C TRP A 140 -12.38 5.56 0.57
N VAL A 141 -12.66 4.98 1.74
CA VAL A 141 -11.85 5.14 2.96
C VAL A 141 -10.38 4.72 2.72
N PRO A 142 -10.07 3.49 2.24
CA PRO A 142 -8.70 3.08 1.97
C PRO A 142 -8.10 3.85 0.77
N SER A 143 -8.90 4.23 -0.23
CA SER A 143 -8.42 5.07 -1.34
C SER A 143 -7.90 6.43 -0.84
N LEU A 144 -8.62 7.06 0.09
CA LEU A 144 -8.21 8.32 0.72
C LEU A 144 -6.93 8.15 1.57
N CYS A 145 -6.83 7.04 2.32
CA CYS A 145 -5.62 6.71 3.08
C CYS A 145 -4.40 6.52 2.16
N PHE A 146 -4.55 5.82 1.03
CA PHE A 146 -3.46 5.69 0.06
C PHE A 146 -3.09 7.04 -0.56
N GLY A 147 -4.05 7.94 -0.74
CA GLY A 147 -3.79 9.34 -1.10
C GLY A 147 -2.87 10.06 -0.10
N ALA A 148 -3.14 9.92 1.20
CA ALA A 148 -2.27 10.49 2.25
C ALA A 148 -0.85 9.89 2.22
N VAL A 149 -0.73 8.58 1.97
CA VAL A 149 0.58 7.93 1.83
C VAL A 149 1.31 8.38 0.56
N ALA A 150 0.59 8.63 -0.54
CA ALA A 150 1.17 9.19 -1.76
C ALA A 150 1.70 10.61 -1.51
N LEU A 151 0.98 11.44 -0.75
CA LEU A 151 1.46 12.76 -0.34
C LEU A 151 2.73 12.68 0.50
N PHE A 152 2.80 11.72 1.45
CA PHE A 152 4.01 11.47 2.22
C PHE A 152 5.19 11.04 1.33
N GLY A 153 4.97 10.12 0.38
CA GLY A 153 6.00 9.70 -0.57
C GLY A 153 6.48 10.86 -1.46
N TRP A 154 5.57 11.76 -1.84
CA TRP A 154 5.91 12.97 -2.59
C TRP A 154 6.72 13.98 -1.77
N ASP A 155 6.34 14.24 -0.51
CA ASP A 155 7.10 15.11 0.39
C ASP A 155 8.49 14.54 0.71
N ALA A 156 8.56 13.24 0.98
CA ALA A 156 9.83 12.53 1.19
C ALA A 156 10.75 12.65 -0.04
N ARG A 157 10.19 12.52 -1.25
CA ARG A 157 10.94 12.73 -2.51
C ARG A 157 11.46 14.16 -2.67
N ARG A 158 10.73 15.18 -2.18
CA ARG A 158 11.18 16.58 -2.20
C ARG A 158 12.30 16.87 -1.21
N ARG A 159 12.30 16.19 -0.07
CA ARG A 159 13.33 16.35 0.98
C ARG A 159 14.62 15.61 0.64
N ALA A 160 14.56 14.63 -0.25
CA ALA A 160 15.72 13.87 -0.63
C ALA A 160 16.66 14.75 -1.48
N PRO A 161 17.88 15.11 -0.98
CA PRO A 161 18.80 15.95 -1.71
C PRO A 161 19.12 15.34 -3.08
N THR A 162 19.00 16.13 -4.13
CA THR A 162 19.59 15.86 -5.44
C THR A 162 21.10 15.85 -5.32
N ASP A 163 21.72 14.73 -5.68
CA ASP A 163 23.14 14.53 -6.03
C ASP A 163 24.09 15.67 -5.64
N GLU A 164 24.72 15.56 -4.47
CA GLU A 164 26.11 16.02 -4.36
C GLU A 164 26.99 14.76 -4.48
N PRO A 165 27.86 14.68 -5.52
CA PRO A 165 28.83 13.60 -5.60
C PRO A 165 29.67 13.61 -4.32
N PRO A 166 30.16 12.45 -3.83
CA PRO A 166 31.08 12.43 -2.70
C PRO A 166 32.24 13.41 -2.99
N PRO A 167 32.64 14.27 -2.03
CA PRO A 167 33.75 15.18 -2.23
C PRO A 167 34.97 14.36 -2.65
N PRO A 168 35.75 14.80 -3.66
CA PRO A 168 36.96 14.10 -4.05
C PRO A 168 37.82 13.92 -2.80
N GLY A 169 38.13 12.66 -2.48
CA GLY A 169 39.00 12.32 -1.36
C GLY A 169 40.31 13.10 -1.46
N PRO A 170 40.97 13.42 -0.32
CA PRO A 170 42.17 14.23 -0.33
C PRO A 170 43.18 13.65 -1.33
N ALA A 171 43.55 14.45 -2.32
CA ALA A 171 44.59 14.11 -3.27
C ALA A 171 45.87 13.84 -2.48
N LEU A 172 46.28 12.58 -2.45
CA LEU A 172 47.57 12.17 -1.93
C LEU A 172 48.64 12.78 -2.84
N HIS A 173 49.22 13.90 -2.39
CA HIS A 173 50.49 14.45 -2.85
C HIS A 173 51.47 14.45 -1.69
#